data_AF-A0A3D2BI75-F1
#
_entry.id   AF-A0A3D2BI75-F1
#
_cell.length_a   1.000
_cell.length_b   1.000
_cell.length_c   1.000
_cell.angle_alpha   90.00
_cell.angle_beta   90.00
_cell.angle_gamma   90.00
#
_symmetry.space_group_name_H-M   'P 1'
#
loop_
_entity.id
_entity.type
_entity.pdbx_description
1 polymer ?
#
loop_
_entity_poly.entity_id
_entity_poly.type
_entity_poly.pdbx_seq_one_letter_code
_entity_poly.pdbx_strand_id
1 'polypeptide(L)'
;MPRYSVIYVLCLSFAAPVAYGANLRLKVEGLEGQLEKNARVQLSNITTEEVAPDGRFRARVEKAIQEGLRPLGYYQPTITFDYQENTPPARSVLTAKVNPGVPVLLKGVDIVLEGGAKTDEQYAKVIKENTPPLDSVLNHGDYEKLKGSLTGLAIRRGYFDAEMEKSQLGVSLGQHASYWDFVFNSGERYRFGTVNYTGSQIREDYLQNIVPFKEGDYYSSEELAEFNRRLAATGWFNSAMVTPNIAKARSEGSYLLPMDATVTPRSRNYVELGGGFATDVGPRLNMQWDKPWMNSRGHSLTSNISLSQPEQSIGANYKIPLKVNPLEQYYGVQGGFKRTDLNDTRSDTTTLNVSRNWDMSTGWQYSINTRWSLSHFTQGDVTNTTMLLYPGVNASRVRQRGGMMPYWGDSQRYSLDYSNKIWGSDVEFAAFQAQQVWIRTPWEGHRFVVRGHFGWIETNAFERVPPELRFFAGGDRSVRGFKYQSISPEDGKGNLTGASRMLVGSVEYQYNVTGNWWSAVFIDSGEAVNDFTRSDFKTGAGAGVRWASPVGPIKFDLALPVSDVDKRRLQFYIGLGAEL
;
A
#
# COMPACT_ATOMS: atom_id res chain seq x y z
N MET A 1 -93.29 -10.39 -45.14
CA MET A 1 -92.13 -11.08 -44.52
C MET A 1 -91.01 -11.17 -45.54
N PRO A 2 -90.02 -10.24 -45.52
CA PRO A 2 -88.63 -10.63 -45.81
C PRO A 2 -87.51 -9.68 -45.25
N ARG A 3 -86.23 -10.07 -45.48
CA ARG A 3 -84.99 -9.27 -45.72
C ARG A 3 -84.06 -8.75 -44.57
N TYR A 4 -82.78 -9.23 -44.61
CA TYR A 4 -81.45 -8.56 -44.43
C TYR A 4 -81.18 -7.72 -43.14
N SER A 5 -80.04 -7.68 -42.40
CA SER A 5 -78.57 -7.83 -42.60
C SER A 5 -77.82 -7.83 -41.23
N VAL A 6 -76.48 -8.09 -41.22
CA VAL A 6 -75.39 -7.44 -40.38
C VAL A 6 -74.51 -8.32 -39.42
N ILE A 7 -73.26 -8.59 -39.88
CA ILE A 7 -71.87 -8.38 -39.31
C ILE A 7 -71.23 -9.26 -38.19
N TYR A 8 -70.11 -9.89 -38.61
CA TYR A 8 -68.73 -10.14 -38.07
C TYR A 8 -68.38 -10.55 -36.61
N VAL A 9 -67.73 -11.73 -36.54
CA VAL A 9 -66.37 -12.08 -36.04
C VAL A 9 -65.60 -11.11 -35.13
N LEU A 10 -65.15 -11.61 -33.97
CA LEU A 10 -63.88 -11.23 -33.32
C LEU A 10 -63.38 -12.31 -32.34
N CYS A 11 -62.25 -12.95 -32.64
CA CYS A 11 -61.41 -13.65 -31.67
C CYS A 11 -59.95 -13.29 -31.97
N LEU A 12 -59.36 -12.50 -31.07
CA LEU A 12 -57.96 -12.10 -31.05
C LEU A 12 -57.07 -13.31 -30.71
N SER A 13 -56.13 -13.62 -31.60
CA SER A 13 -54.93 -14.40 -31.30
C SER A 13 -53.71 -13.48 -31.32
N PHE A 14 -52.98 -13.44 -30.21
CA PHE A 14 -51.66 -12.82 -30.05
C PHE A 14 -50.66 -13.42 -31.06
N ALA A 15 -50.25 -12.63 -32.04
CA ALA A 15 -49.01 -12.85 -32.78
C ALA A 15 -48.03 -11.75 -32.36
N ALA A 16 -47.05 -12.09 -31.53
CA ALA A 16 -45.92 -11.21 -31.27
C ALA A 16 -45.08 -11.12 -32.57
N PRO A 17 -44.83 -9.92 -33.12
CA PRO A 17 -43.92 -9.79 -34.24
C PRO A 17 -42.49 -10.01 -33.71
N VAL A 18 -41.91 -11.17 -34.04
CA VAL A 18 -40.48 -11.40 -33.85
C VAL A 18 -39.76 -10.56 -34.90
N ALA A 19 -39.39 -9.34 -34.53
CA ALA A 19 -38.51 -8.49 -35.32
C ALA A 19 -37.09 -9.10 -35.31
N TYR A 20 -36.83 -10.03 -36.23
CA TYR A 20 -35.48 -10.50 -36.53
C TYR A 20 -34.74 -9.41 -37.33
N GLY A 21 -34.07 -8.50 -36.62
CA GLY A 21 -33.02 -7.68 -37.23
C GLY A 21 -31.87 -8.58 -37.66
N ALA A 22 -31.73 -8.81 -38.97
CA ALA A 22 -30.64 -9.59 -39.54
C ALA A 22 -29.30 -8.83 -39.39
N ASN A 23 -28.68 -8.87 -38.21
CA ASN A 23 -27.35 -8.29 -38.01
C ASN A 23 -26.31 -9.10 -38.79
N LEU A 24 -25.80 -8.54 -39.89
CA LEU A 24 -24.67 -9.06 -40.66
C LEU A 24 -23.43 -9.20 -39.76
N ARG A 25 -22.75 -10.35 -39.83
CA ARG A 25 -21.51 -10.62 -39.08
C ARG A 25 -20.30 -10.28 -39.94
N LEU A 26 -19.44 -9.38 -39.47
CA LEU A 26 -18.15 -9.10 -40.11
C LEU A 26 -17.08 -10.10 -39.62
N LYS A 27 -16.34 -10.70 -40.56
CA LYS A 27 -15.18 -11.57 -40.30
C LYS A 27 -13.97 -10.99 -41.02
N VAL A 28 -12.81 -10.97 -40.37
CA VAL A 28 -11.54 -10.57 -40.99
C VAL A 28 -10.63 -11.79 -41.06
N GLU A 29 -10.01 -12.00 -42.23
CA GLU A 29 -9.08 -13.10 -42.48
C GLU A 29 -7.78 -12.56 -43.08
N GLY A 30 -6.64 -13.22 -42.84
CA GLY A 30 -5.33 -12.83 -43.38
C GLY A 30 -4.53 -11.85 -42.51
N LEU A 31 -4.99 -11.55 -41.30
CA LEU A 31 -4.27 -10.80 -40.28
C LEU A 31 -4.02 -11.67 -39.06
N GLU A 32 -2.86 -11.52 -38.43
CA GLU A 32 -2.50 -12.22 -37.19
C GLU A 32 -1.95 -11.23 -36.14
N GLY A 33 -2.03 -11.61 -34.86
CA GLY A 33 -1.42 -10.87 -33.76
C GLY A 33 -1.89 -9.42 -33.64
N GLN A 34 -0.93 -8.49 -33.61
CA GLN A 34 -1.20 -7.06 -33.39
C GLN A 34 -1.96 -6.39 -34.56
N LEU A 35 -1.75 -6.87 -35.80
CA LEU A 35 -2.46 -6.36 -36.98
C LEU A 35 -3.96 -6.66 -36.89
N GLU A 36 -4.31 -7.90 -36.51
CA GLU A 36 -5.70 -8.31 -36.33
C GLU A 36 -6.36 -7.53 -35.19
N LYS A 37 -5.64 -7.37 -34.07
CA LYS A 37 -6.13 -6.63 -32.90
C LYS A 37 -6.44 -5.17 -33.24
N ASN A 38 -5.51 -4.46 -33.89
CA ASN A 38 -5.71 -3.06 -34.25
C ASN A 38 -6.82 -2.88 -35.30
N ALA A 39 -6.88 -3.74 -36.32
CA ALA A 39 -7.96 -3.71 -37.30
C ALA A 39 -9.33 -3.94 -36.63
N ARG A 40 -9.42 -4.89 -35.69
CA ARG A 40 -10.66 -5.17 -34.94
C ARG A 40 -11.10 -3.98 -34.09
N VAL A 41 -10.17 -3.27 -33.45
CA VAL A 41 -10.47 -2.05 -32.69
C VAL A 41 -11.09 -0.99 -33.60
N GLN A 42 -10.50 -0.73 -34.77
CA GLN A 42 -11.08 0.25 -35.71
C GLN A 42 -12.43 -0.19 -36.25
N LEU A 43 -12.62 -1.48 -36.52
CA LEU A 43 -13.90 -2.02 -36.98
C LEU A 43 -14.99 -1.95 -35.91
N SER A 44 -14.65 -2.00 -34.62
CA SER A 44 -15.63 -1.86 -33.54
C SER A 44 -16.23 -0.46 -33.41
N ASN A 45 -15.62 0.55 -34.06
CA ASN A 45 -16.17 1.91 -34.12
C ASN A 45 -17.34 2.03 -35.11
N ILE A 46 -17.60 1.01 -35.93
CA ILE A 46 -18.71 0.99 -36.88
C ILE A 46 -19.97 0.50 -36.13
N THR A 47 -21.03 1.30 -36.08
CA THR A 47 -22.23 0.99 -35.30
C THR A 47 -23.11 -0.07 -35.96
N THR A 48 -23.82 -0.86 -35.13
CA THR A 48 -24.66 -2.00 -35.57
C THR A 48 -25.90 -1.60 -36.39
N GLU A 49 -26.30 -0.33 -36.37
CA GLU A 49 -27.46 0.18 -37.13
C GLU A 49 -27.12 0.49 -38.60
N GLU A 50 -25.83 0.53 -38.96
CA GLU A 50 -25.35 0.92 -40.30
C GLU A 50 -24.92 -0.29 -41.16
N VAL A 51 -25.18 -1.50 -40.68
CA VAL A 51 -24.65 -2.73 -41.28
C VAL A 51 -25.55 -3.19 -42.45
N ALA A 52 -25.40 -2.55 -43.60
CA ALA A 52 -26.02 -2.96 -44.86
C ALA A 52 -24.99 -3.68 -45.75
N PRO A 53 -25.39 -4.70 -46.55
CA PRO A 53 -24.49 -5.34 -47.53
C PRO A 53 -24.31 -4.47 -48.78
N ASP A 54 -24.14 -3.16 -48.62
CA ASP A 54 -23.99 -2.19 -49.71
C ASP A 54 -22.51 -1.80 -49.94
N GLY A 55 -22.24 -1.13 -51.06
CA GLY A 55 -20.88 -0.69 -51.40
C GLY A 55 -20.31 0.34 -50.43
N ARG A 56 -21.18 1.11 -49.74
CA ARG A 56 -20.77 2.14 -48.79
C ARG A 56 -20.23 1.53 -47.50
N PHE A 57 -20.89 0.48 -47.00
CA PHE A 57 -20.41 -0.27 -45.85
C PHE A 57 -19.06 -0.94 -46.13
N ARG A 58 -18.89 -1.57 -47.30
CA ARG A 58 -17.60 -2.16 -47.72
C ARG A 58 -16.47 -1.13 -47.73
N ALA A 59 -16.71 0.06 -48.30
CA ALA A 59 -15.72 1.14 -48.31
C ALA A 59 -15.35 1.65 -46.91
N ARG A 60 -16.30 1.68 -45.97
CA ARG A 60 -16.03 2.03 -44.56
C ARG A 60 -15.20 0.96 -43.86
N VAL A 61 -15.54 -0.32 -44.05
CA VAL A 61 -14.79 -1.45 -43.51
C VAL A 61 -13.36 -1.46 -44.08
N GLU A 62 -13.20 -1.24 -45.38
CA GLU A 62 -11.91 -1.13 -46.03
C GLU A 62 -11.05 -0.01 -45.42
N LYS A 63 -11.63 1.20 -45.29
CA LYS A 63 -10.97 2.34 -44.67
C LYS A 63 -10.57 2.07 -43.21
N ALA A 64 -11.45 1.46 -42.42
CA ALA A 64 -11.17 1.13 -41.02
C ALA A 64 -10.03 0.12 -40.88
N ILE A 65 -9.97 -0.90 -41.75
CA ILE A 65 -8.86 -1.85 -41.80
C ILE A 65 -7.57 -1.14 -42.19
N GLN A 66 -7.58 -0.30 -43.23
CA GLN A 66 -6.43 0.50 -43.64
C GLN A 66 -5.91 1.41 -42.51
N GLU A 67 -6.80 2.10 -41.81
CA GLU A 67 -6.48 2.94 -40.65
C GLU A 67 -5.93 2.14 -39.46
N GLY A 68 -6.36 0.89 -39.29
CA GLY A 68 -5.84 -0.01 -38.24
C GLY A 68 -4.45 -0.56 -38.56
N LEU A 69 -4.16 -0.78 -39.84
CA LEU A 69 -2.89 -1.35 -40.32
C LEU A 69 -1.79 -0.29 -40.51
N ARG A 70 -2.15 0.94 -40.86
CA ARG A 70 -1.21 2.05 -41.13
C ARG A 70 -0.26 2.35 -39.96
N PRO A 71 -0.70 2.44 -38.69
CA PRO A 71 0.20 2.66 -37.55
C PRO A 71 1.24 1.55 -37.34
N LEU A 72 1.01 0.38 -37.94
CA LEU A 72 1.89 -0.79 -37.90
C LEU A 72 2.71 -0.96 -39.19
N GLY A 73 2.77 0.09 -40.02
CA GLY A 73 3.66 0.14 -41.19
C GLY A 73 3.04 -0.33 -42.50
N TYR A 74 1.80 -0.82 -42.51
CA TYR A 74 1.15 -1.35 -43.71
C TYR A 74 0.20 -0.33 -44.32
N TYR A 75 0.68 0.38 -45.35
CA TYR A 75 -0.02 1.52 -45.96
C TYR A 75 -0.82 1.17 -47.23
N GLN A 76 -0.48 0.07 -47.88
CA GLN A 76 -1.09 -0.35 -49.14
C GLN A 76 -1.63 -1.79 -49.05
N PRO A 77 -2.51 -2.10 -48.07
CA PRO A 77 -3.11 -3.43 -47.99
C PRO A 77 -4.11 -3.64 -49.12
N THR A 78 -4.23 -4.88 -49.60
CA THR A 78 -5.27 -5.27 -50.56
C THR A 78 -6.38 -6.00 -49.82
N ILE A 79 -7.63 -5.54 -49.96
CA ILE A 79 -8.78 -6.05 -49.23
C ILE A 79 -9.82 -6.53 -50.24
N THR A 80 -10.26 -7.77 -50.09
CA THR A 80 -11.33 -8.36 -50.92
C THR A 80 -12.48 -8.82 -50.03
N PHE A 81 -13.70 -8.68 -50.53
CA PHE A 81 -14.91 -8.98 -49.77
C PHE A 81 -15.62 -10.19 -50.34
N ASP A 82 -15.97 -11.12 -49.45
CA ASP A 82 -16.76 -12.30 -49.75
C ASP A 82 -18.04 -12.25 -48.91
N TYR A 83 -19.21 -12.31 -49.55
CA TYR A 83 -20.49 -12.20 -48.89
C TYR A 83 -21.21 -13.54 -48.95
N GLN A 84 -21.42 -14.15 -47.79
CA GLN A 84 -22.19 -15.37 -47.65
C GLN A 84 -23.55 -15.03 -47.05
N GLU A 85 -24.59 -15.13 -47.88
CA GLU A 85 -25.96 -15.01 -47.44
C GLU A 85 -26.38 -16.28 -46.70
N ASN A 86 -26.88 -16.14 -45.47
CA ASN A 86 -27.35 -17.26 -44.68
C ASN A 86 -28.83 -17.08 -44.36
N THR A 87 -29.57 -18.19 -44.41
CA THR A 87 -30.99 -18.20 -44.06
C THR A 87 -31.14 -18.17 -42.54
N PRO A 88 -32.06 -17.35 -41.99
CA PRO A 88 -32.33 -17.34 -40.55
C PRO A 88 -32.61 -18.76 -40.02
N PRO A 89 -32.13 -19.12 -38.82
CA PRO A 89 -31.58 -18.23 -37.78
C PRO A 89 -30.08 -17.88 -37.94
N ALA A 90 -29.39 -18.39 -38.97
CA ALA A 90 -27.98 -18.09 -39.20
C ALA A 90 -27.82 -16.66 -39.78
N ARG A 91 -26.87 -15.89 -39.25
CA ARG A 91 -26.57 -14.53 -39.72
C ARG A 91 -25.77 -14.58 -41.01
N SER A 92 -26.11 -13.76 -42.00
CA SER A 92 -25.23 -13.53 -43.16
C SER A 92 -23.85 -13.04 -42.69
N VAL A 93 -22.80 -13.42 -43.41
CA VAL A 93 -21.41 -13.11 -43.05
C VAL A 93 -20.75 -12.33 -44.19
N LEU A 94 -20.16 -11.18 -43.87
CA LEU A 94 -19.25 -10.46 -44.75
C LEU A 94 -17.82 -10.77 -44.30
N THR A 95 -17.05 -11.44 -45.14
CA THR A 95 -15.65 -11.76 -44.87
C THR A 95 -14.75 -10.81 -45.63
N ALA A 96 -13.97 -10.00 -44.92
CA ALA A 96 -12.89 -9.19 -45.47
C ALA A 96 -11.59 -10.00 -45.45
N LYS A 97 -11.15 -10.47 -46.62
CA LYS A 97 -9.86 -11.14 -46.80
C LYS A 97 -8.81 -10.07 -47.06
N VAL A 98 -7.92 -9.89 -46.09
CA VAL A 98 -6.93 -8.81 -46.06
C VAL A 98 -5.55 -9.38 -46.34
N ASN A 99 -4.86 -8.82 -47.32
CA ASN A 99 -3.43 -9.00 -47.50
C ASN A 99 -2.73 -7.70 -47.07
N PRO A 100 -1.95 -7.69 -45.97
CA PRO A 100 -1.25 -6.51 -45.48
C PRO A 100 -0.34 -5.85 -46.53
N GLY A 101 0.20 -6.63 -47.49
CA GLY A 101 1.14 -6.15 -48.49
C GLY A 101 2.54 -5.92 -47.92
N VAL A 102 3.36 -5.16 -48.66
CA VAL A 102 4.73 -4.83 -48.27
C VAL A 102 4.71 -3.74 -47.20
N PRO A 103 5.32 -3.98 -46.01
CA PRO A 103 5.40 -2.96 -44.98
C PRO A 103 6.38 -1.85 -45.37
N VAL A 104 6.10 -0.65 -44.90
CA VAL A 104 7.07 0.45 -44.85
C VAL A 104 8.10 0.13 -43.77
N LEU A 105 9.38 0.26 -44.11
CA LEU A 105 10.51 0.00 -43.21
C LEU A 105 11.15 1.30 -42.72
N LEU A 106 11.64 1.29 -41.48
CA LEU A 106 12.41 2.39 -40.90
C LEU A 106 13.82 2.43 -41.48
N LYS A 107 14.12 3.42 -42.33
CA LYS A 107 15.42 3.53 -43.02
C LYS A 107 16.34 4.58 -42.42
N GLY A 108 15.82 5.55 -41.68
CA GLY A 108 16.63 6.56 -41.03
C GLY A 108 15.92 7.25 -39.88
N VAL A 109 16.69 7.62 -38.86
CA VAL A 109 16.24 8.39 -37.71
C VAL A 109 17.27 9.49 -37.48
N ASP A 110 16.89 10.72 -37.82
CA ASP A 110 17.69 11.91 -37.56
C ASP A 110 17.13 12.65 -36.35
N ILE A 111 18.00 12.91 -35.39
CA ILE A 111 17.66 13.55 -34.11
C ILE A 111 18.74 14.57 -33.81
N VAL A 112 18.38 15.84 -33.91
CA VAL A 112 19.22 16.96 -33.53
C VAL A 112 18.82 17.41 -32.13
N LEU A 113 19.78 17.36 -31.20
CA LEU A 113 19.62 17.90 -29.85
C LEU A 113 20.31 19.26 -29.73
N GLU A 114 19.57 20.26 -29.27
CA GLU A 114 20.05 21.61 -29.01
C GLU A 114 19.91 21.97 -27.52
N GLY A 115 20.58 23.05 -27.11
CA GLY A 115 20.66 23.45 -25.69
C GLY A 115 21.45 22.45 -24.84
N GLY A 116 21.12 22.39 -23.55
CA GLY A 116 21.77 21.52 -22.58
C GLY A 116 21.52 20.02 -22.75
N ALA A 117 20.55 19.60 -23.58
CA ALA A 117 20.34 18.19 -23.91
C ALA A 117 21.47 17.62 -24.77
N LYS A 118 22.19 18.46 -25.52
CA LYS A 118 23.31 18.05 -26.36
C LYS A 118 24.44 17.36 -25.59
N THR A 119 24.65 17.76 -24.33
CA THR A 119 25.71 17.24 -23.46
C THR A 119 25.20 16.36 -22.31
N ASP A 120 23.88 16.20 -22.18
CA ASP A 120 23.29 15.35 -21.14
C ASP A 120 23.19 13.89 -21.61
N GLU A 121 24.02 13.04 -21.02
CA GLU A 121 24.10 11.61 -21.33
C GLU A 121 22.77 10.86 -21.19
N GLN A 122 21.81 11.38 -20.40
CA GLN A 122 20.49 10.75 -20.25
C GLN A 122 19.67 10.84 -21.53
N TYR A 123 19.82 11.90 -22.33
CA TYR A 123 19.16 11.97 -23.64
C TYR A 123 19.74 10.93 -24.60
N ALA A 124 21.05 10.73 -24.59
CA ALA A 124 21.68 9.68 -25.40
C ALA A 124 21.16 8.27 -25.02
N LYS A 125 20.96 8.00 -23.72
CA LYS A 125 20.36 6.74 -23.24
C LYS A 125 18.91 6.59 -23.70
N VAL A 126 18.08 7.62 -23.51
CA VAL A 126 16.67 7.58 -23.91
C VAL A 126 16.51 7.40 -25.40
N ILE A 127 17.34 8.06 -26.23
CA ILE A 127 17.34 7.86 -27.69
C ILE A 127 17.70 6.41 -28.00
N LYS A 128 18.80 5.89 -27.46
CA LYS A 128 19.23 4.51 -27.72
C LYS A 128 18.17 3.47 -27.32
N GLU A 129 17.47 3.68 -26.21
CA GLU A 129 16.45 2.74 -25.71
C GLU A 129 15.11 2.83 -26.46
N ASN A 130 14.80 3.96 -27.08
CA ASN A 130 13.50 4.22 -27.70
C ASN A 130 13.55 4.37 -29.23
N THR A 131 14.73 4.35 -29.84
CA THR A 131 14.90 4.28 -31.29
C THR A 131 14.91 2.81 -31.75
N PRO A 132 13.94 2.37 -32.57
CA PRO A 132 13.96 1.01 -33.13
C PRO A 132 15.18 0.78 -34.03
N PRO A 133 15.64 -0.48 -34.18
CA PRO A 133 16.67 -0.82 -35.16
C PRO A 133 16.26 -0.38 -36.57
N LEU A 134 17.23 0.06 -37.37
CA LEU A 134 17.02 0.28 -38.79
C LEU A 134 16.56 -1.02 -39.46
N ASP A 135 15.80 -0.87 -40.55
CA ASP A 135 15.16 -1.93 -41.31
C ASP A 135 14.03 -2.69 -40.59
N SER A 136 13.64 -2.26 -39.38
CA SER A 136 12.40 -2.72 -38.75
C SER A 136 11.16 -2.16 -39.46
N VAL A 137 10.03 -2.85 -39.30
CA VAL A 137 8.72 -2.37 -39.79
C VAL A 137 8.36 -1.08 -39.06
N LEU A 138 7.96 -0.05 -39.80
CA LEU A 138 7.53 1.23 -39.23
C LEU A 138 6.40 1.02 -38.22
N ASN A 139 6.56 1.59 -37.04
CA ASN A 139 5.53 1.66 -36.02
C ASN A 139 5.37 3.10 -35.53
N HIS A 140 4.15 3.65 -35.66
CA HIS A 140 3.86 5.03 -35.23
C HIS A 140 3.90 5.17 -33.71
N GLY A 141 3.63 4.08 -32.98
CA GLY A 141 3.75 4.03 -31.53
C GLY A 141 5.19 4.25 -31.08
N ASP A 142 6.17 3.70 -31.80
CA ASP A 142 7.59 3.91 -31.46
C ASP A 142 8.03 5.36 -31.73
N TYR A 143 7.54 5.97 -32.81
CA TYR A 143 7.77 7.38 -33.12
C TYR A 143 7.24 8.29 -32.00
N GLU A 144 5.97 8.11 -31.60
CA GLU A 144 5.36 8.89 -30.52
C GLU A 144 5.99 8.58 -29.16
N LYS A 145 6.44 7.34 -28.93
CA LYS A 145 7.15 6.95 -27.70
C LYS A 145 8.49 7.66 -27.59
N LEU A 146 9.28 7.74 -28.66
CA LEU A 146 10.54 8.47 -28.66
C LEU A 146 10.31 9.96 -28.38
N LYS A 147 9.38 10.58 -29.12
CA LYS A 147 8.99 11.98 -28.93
C LYS A 147 8.55 12.26 -27.49
N GLY A 148 7.65 11.45 -26.95
CA GLY A 148 7.17 11.56 -25.56
C GLY A 148 8.26 11.30 -24.51
N SER A 149 9.25 10.46 -24.84
CA SER A 149 10.38 10.20 -23.92
C SER A 149 11.34 11.38 -23.84
N LEU A 150 11.58 12.09 -24.96
CA LEU A 150 12.38 13.32 -24.99
C LEU A 150 11.71 14.43 -24.16
N THR A 151 10.44 14.72 -24.43
CA THR A 151 9.67 15.75 -23.69
C THR A 151 9.47 15.38 -22.22
N GLY A 152 9.22 14.10 -21.93
CA GLY A 152 9.10 13.60 -20.57
C GLY A 152 10.42 13.70 -19.78
N LEU A 153 11.56 13.47 -20.42
CA LEU A 153 12.88 13.63 -19.79
C LEU A 153 13.16 15.10 -19.46
N ALA A 154 12.76 16.03 -20.34
CA ALA A 154 12.88 17.46 -20.11
C ALA A 154 12.16 17.89 -18.82
N ILE A 155 10.90 17.49 -18.65
CA ILE A 155 10.13 17.78 -17.43
C ILE A 155 10.80 17.18 -16.19
N ARG A 156 11.21 15.90 -16.26
CA ARG A 156 11.82 15.21 -15.11
C ARG A 156 13.12 15.85 -14.64
N ARG A 157 13.91 16.39 -15.56
CA ARG A 157 15.25 16.96 -15.29
C ARG A 157 15.26 18.48 -15.21
N GLY A 158 14.14 19.14 -15.46
CA GLY A 158 14.00 20.60 -15.31
C GLY A 158 14.49 21.40 -16.51
N TYR A 159 14.30 20.88 -17.71
CA TYR A 159 14.42 21.64 -18.95
C TYR A 159 13.04 22.25 -19.29
N PHE A 160 12.64 23.27 -18.54
CA PHE A 160 11.27 23.84 -18.64
C PHE A 160 11.03 24.71 -19.87
N ASP A 161 12.10 25.09 -20.56
CA ASP A 161 12.06 25.84 -21.82
C ASP A 161 12.21 24.92 -23.03
N ALA A 162 12.10 23.61 -22.84
CA ALA A 162 12.25 22.65 -23.92
C ALA A 162 11.12 22.75 -24.96
N GLU A 163 11.51 22.78 -26.22
CA GLU A 163 10.62 22.87 -27.37
C GLU A 163 10.98 21.80 -28.41
N MET A 164 9.94 21.21 -29.00
CA MET A 164 10.08 20.29 -30.14
C MET A 164 9.91 21.11 -31.43
N GLU A 165 10.99 21.75 -31.87
CA GLU A 165 11.00 22.62 -33.05
C GLU A 165 10.65 21.87 -34.34
N LYS A 166 11.05 20.60 -34.43
CA LYS A 166 10.71 19.72 -35.56
C LYS A 166 10.35 18.32 -35.08
N SER A 167 9.24 17.81 -35.61
CA SER A 167 8.72 16.44 -35.37
C SER A 167 8.03 15.98 -36.64
N GLN A 168 8.78 15.35 -37.55
CA GLN A 168 8.26 14.88 -38.84
C GLN A 168 8.47 13.37 -39.01
N LEU A 169 7.42 12.68 -39.48
CA LEU A 169 7.45 11.29 -39.90
C LEU A 169 7.30 11.23 -41.42
N GLY A 170 8.42 11.16 -42.13
CA GLY A 170 8.43 11.02 -43.58
C GLY A 170 8.12 9.59 -43.99
N VAL A 171 7.14 9.39 -44.88
CA VAL A 171 6.81 8.08 -45.44
C VAL A 171 6.83 8.13 -46.97
N SER A 172 7.69 7.32 -47.56
CA SER A 172 7.82 7.13 -49.01
C SER A 172 7.23 5.79 -49.41
N LEU A 173 6.02 5.82 -49.97
CA LEU A 173 5.31 4.60 -50.38
C LEU A 173 5.99 3.89 -51.55
N GLY A 174 6.54 4.64 -52.52
CA GLY A 174 7.23 4.07 -53.67
C GLY A 174 8.52 3.33 -53.31
N GLN A 175 9.16 3.67 -52.18
CA GLN A 175 10.37 3.03 -51.69
C GLN A 175 10.11 2.08 -50.51
N HIS A 176 8.86 2.00 -50.03
CA HIS A 176 8.50 1.32 -48.78
C HIS A 176 9.43 1.72 -47.62
N ALA A 177 9.74 3.02 -47.52
CA ALA A 177 10.73 3.55 -46.59
C ALA A 177 10.15 4.68 -45.73
N SER A 178 10.58 4.77 -44.47
CA SER A 178 10.27 5.88 -43.57
C SER A 178 11.51 6.49 -42.95
N TYR A 179 11.44 7.80 -42.73
CA TYR A 179 12.50 8.61 -42.15
C TYR A 179 11.92 9.48 -41.03
N TRP A 180 12.55 9.41 -39.86
CA TRP A 180 12.18 10.26 -38.72
C TRP A 180 13.12 11.45 -38.67
N ASP A 181 12.57 12.63 -38.40
CA ASP A 181 13.31 13.89 -38.38
C ASP A 181 12.83 14.73 -37.19
N PHE A 182 13.71 14.82 -36.19
CA PHE A 182 13.47 15.52 -34.93
C PHE A 182 14.52 16.60 -34.70
N VAL A 183 14.07 17.79 -34.33
CA VAL A 183 14.90 18.87 -33.77
C VAL A 183 14.31 19.21 -32.42
N PHE A 184 15.07 18.91 -31.37
CA PHE A 184 14.64 19.09 -29.98
C PHE A 184 15.59 20.05 -29.26
N ASN A 185 15.11 21.24 -28.97
CA ASN A 185 15.84 22.26 -28.26
C ASN A 185 15.42 22.23 -26.79
N SER A 186 16.29 21.79 -25.90
CA SER A 186 15.93 21.67 -24.48
C SER A 186 15.98 22.98 -23.71
N GLY A 187 16.58 24.03 -24.29
CA GLY A 187 17.10 25.15 -23.51
C GLY A 187 18.12 24.68 -22.46
N GLU A 188 18.23 25.43 -21.37
CA GLU A 188 19.14 25.13 -20.26
C GLU A 188 18.42 24.42 -19.10
N ARG A 189 19.20 23.68 -18.32
CA ARG A 189 18.68 22.93 -17.17
C ARG A 189 18.55 23.82 -15.94
N TYR A 190 17.36 23.89 -15.37
CA TYR A 190 17.11 24.62 -14.13
C TYR A 190 17.74 23.94 -12.92
N ARG A 191 18.04 24.76 -11.91
CA ARG A 191 18.56 24.38 -10.60
C ARG A 191 17.57 24.79 -9.52
N PHE A 192 17.52 24.06 -8.41
CA PHE A 192 16.70 24.43 -7.27
C PHE A 192 17.13 25.77 -6.69
N GLY A 193 16.17 26.67 -6.47
CA GLY A 193 16.34 27.94 -5.78
C GLY A 193 15.87 27.87 -4.33
N THR A 194 15.58 29.04 -3.76
CA THR A 194 15.06 29.17 -2.40
C THR A 194 13.65 28.57 -2.25
N VAL A 195 13.34 28.05 -1.07
CA VAL A 195 12.02 27.53 -0.72
C VAL A 195 11.28 28.55 0.15
N ASN A 196 10.15 29.07 -0.35
CA ASN A 196 9.28 30.01 0.36
C ASN A 196 8.08 29.26 0.94
N TYR A 197 7.82 29.41 2.23
CA TYR A 197 6.70 28.75 2.90
C TYR A 197 5.54 29.70 3.14
N THR A 198 4.32 29.26 2.81
CA THR A 198 3.09 30.03 3.08
C THR A 198 2.09 29.17 3.86
N GLY A 199 1.50 29.73 4.92
CA GLY A 199 0.46 29.08 5.72
C GLY A 199 0.97 28.14 6.83
N SER A 200 2.28 28.03 7.02
CA SER A 200 2.86 27.16 8.05
C SER A 200 2.69 27.72 9.46
N GLN A 201 2.23 26.86 10.38
CA GLN A 201 2.29 27.09 11.83
C GLN A 201 3.62 26.65 12.46
N ILE A 202 4.45 25.94 11.70
CA ILE A 202 5.77 25.44 12.11
C ILE A 202 6.85 26.40 11.66
N ARG A 203 7.86 26.62 12.50
CA ARG A 203 9.00 27.48 12.19
C ARG A 203 9.73 27.01 10.94
N GLU A 204 10.10 27.97 10.09
CA GLU A 204 10.81 27.69 8.84
C GLU A 204 12.16 27.01 9.07
N ASP A 205 12.86 27.29 10.17
CA ASP A 205 14.15 26.65 10.45
C ASP A 205 14.07 25.14 10.71
N TYR A 206 12.88 24.60 10.99
CA TYR A 206 12.62 23.17 10.97
C TYR A 206 12.30 22.68 9.56
N LEU A 207 11.50 23.44 8.80
CA LEU A 207 11.09 23.06 7.45
C LEU A 207 12.26 23.05 6.46
N GLN A 208 13.21 23.98 6.60
CA GLN A 208 14.42 24.00 5.76
C GLN A 208 15.26 22.72 5.91
N ASN A 209 15.26 22.09 7.10
CA ASN A 209 15.98 20.83 7.33
C ASN A 209 15.21 19.59 6.83
N ILE A 210 14.02 19.77 6.24
CA ILE A 210 13.24 18.71 5.60
C ILE A 210 13.55 18.64 4.10
N VAL A 211 13.96 19.76 3.50
CA VAL A 211 14.26 19.89 2.06
C VAL A 211 15.33 18.86 1.66
N PRO A 212 15.08 18.01 0.64
CA PRO A 212 16.00 16.94 0.27
C PRO A 212 17.15 17.38 -0.64
N PHE A 213 17.10 18.60 -1.15
CA PHE A 213 18.07 19.20 -2.07
C PHE A 213 18.68 20.47 -1.47
N LYS A 214 19.80 20.93 -2.04
CA LYS A 214 20.41 22.23 -1.72
C LYS A 214 20.12 23.23 -2.83
N GLU A 215 20.15 24.51 -2.48
CA GLU A 215 20.11 25.58 -3.48
C GLU A 215 21.29 25.44 -4.44
N GLY A 216 21.01 25.55 -5.74
CA GLY A 216 21.98 25.36 -6.82
C GLY A 216 22.10 23.92 -7.33
N ASP A 217 21.55 22.91 -6.65
CA ASP A 217 21.48 21.55 -7.17
C ASP A 217 20.60 21.52 -8.43
N TYR A 218 20.90 20.64 -9.39
CA TYR A 218 20.07 20.53 -10.58
C TYR A 218 18.67 20.03 -10.24
N TYR A 219 17.65 20.61 -10.88
CA TYR A 219 16.27 20.20 -10.65
C TYR A 219 16.05 18.72 -10.99
N SER A 220 15.26 18.05 -10.16
CA SER A 220 14.70 16.73 -10.42
C SER A 220 13.27 16.63 -9.89
N SER A 221 12.36 16.12 -10.72
CA SER A 221 10.99 15.81 -10.29
C SER A 221 10.94 14.78 -9.15
N GLU A 222 11.94 13.92 -9.04
CA GLU A 222 12.04 12.91 -7.97
C GLU A 222 12.32 13.55 -6.62
N GLU A 223 13.23 14.54 -6.58
CA GLU A 223 13.54 15.27 -5.35
C GLU A 223 12.38 16.18 -4.92
N LEU A 224 11.63 16.74 -5.88
CA LEU A 224 10.39 17.46 -5.57
C LEU A 224 9.32 16.54 -4.99
N ALA A 225 9.16 15.34 -5.55
CA ALA A 225 8.24 14.34 -5.03
C ALA A 225 8.65 13.87 -3.62
N GLU A 226 9.95 13.68 -3.39
CA GLU A 226 10.49 13.36 -2.06
C GLU A 226 10.25 14.50 -1.07
N PHE A 227 10.39 15.76 -1.47
CA PHE A 227 10.11 16.90 -0.60
C PHE A 227 8.63 16.94 -0.18
N ASN A 228 7.71 16.76 -1.13
CA ASN A 228 6.27 16.64 -0.84
C ASN A 228 5.98 15.47 0.11
N ARG A 229 6.59 14.30 -0.15
CA ARG A 229 6.46 13.11 0.71
C ARG A 229 6.94 13.38 2.13
N ARG A 230 8.11 14.01 2.29
CA ARG A 230 8.70 14.34 3.60
C ARG A 230 7.83 15.32 4.39
N LEU A 231 7.32 16.37 3.75
CA LEU A 231 6.39 17.32 4.38
C LEU A 231 5.11 16.62 4.85
N ALA A 232 4.53 15.76 4.03
CA ALA A 232 3.35 14.96 4.41
C ALA A 232 3.67 14.01 5.58
N ALA A 233 4.83 13.36 5.56
CA ALA A 233 5.26 12.40 6.58
C ALA A 233 5.50 13.03 7.97
N THR A 234 5.70 14.35 8.05
CA THR A 234 5.77 15.04 9.35
C THR A 234 4.47 14.94 10.16
N GLY A 235 3.33 14.81 9.48
CA GLY A 235 2.01 14.90 10.11
C GLY A 235 1.66 16.30 10.62
N TRP A 236 2.43 17.35 10.31
CA TRP A 236 2.11 18.72 10.75
C TRP A 236 1.04 19.40 9.92
N PHE A 237 0.80 18.94 8.69
CA PHE A 237 -0.07 19.60 7.72
C PHE A 237 -1.24 18.70 7.30
N ASN A 238 -2.40 19.31 7.02
CA ASN A 238 -3.51 18.64 6.35
C ASN A 238 -3.21 18.47 4.84
N SER A 239 -2.59 19.49 4.25
CA SER A 239 -2.13 19.52 2.88
C SER A 239 -0.79 20.24 2.80
N ALA A 240 0.12 19.70 1.99
CA ALA A 240 1.38 20.33 1.66
C ALA A 240 1.61 20.15 0.16
N MET A 241 1.84 21.25 -0.55
CA MET A 241 2.10 21.26 -1.97
C MET A 241 3.29 22.16 -2.24
N VAL A 242 4.29 21.63 -2.91
CA VAL A 242 5.46 22.38 -3.36
C VAL A 242 5.42 22.49 -4.87
N THR A 243 5.43 23.72 -5.37
CA THR A 243 5.38 24.03 -6.80
C THR A 243 6.58 24.86 -7.24
N PRO A 244 7.21 24.55 -8.39
CA PRO A 244 8.24 25.41 -8.95
C PRO A 244 7.64 26.70 -9.52
N ASN A 245 8.26 27.85 -9.24
CA ASN A 245 7.84 29.15 -9.77
C ASN A 245 8.62 29.51 -11.05
N ILE A 246 8.26 28.84 -12.14
CA ILE A 246 8.93 28.98 -13.45
C ILE A 246 8.77 30.41 -14.00
N ALA A 247 7.59 31.03 -13.81
CA ALA A 247 7.32 32.39 -14.28
C ALA A 247 8.27 33.41 -13.65
N LYS A 248 8.51 33.32 -12.34
CA LYS A 248 9.45 34.18 -11.63
C LYS A 248 10.87 33.99 -12.14
N ALA A 249 11.34 32.74 -12.23
CA ALA A 249 12.68 32.44 -12.72
C ALA A 249 12.93 33.00 -14.14
N ARG A 250 11.94 32.86 -15.04
CA ARG A 250 11.98 33.46 -16.39
C ARG A 250 12.03 34.98 -16.37
N SER A 251 11.21 35.63 -15.54
CA SER A 251 11.19 37.09 -15.45
C SER A 251 12.49 37.69 -14.93
N GLU A 252 13.22 36.95 -14.10
CA GLU A 252 14.52 37.33 -13.54
C GLU A 252 15.70 36.91 -14.43
N GLY A 253 15.45 36.21 -15.55
CA GLY A 253 16.50 35.66 -16.42
C GLY A 253 17.42 34.66 -15.71
N SER A 254 16.91 33.98 -14.67
CA SER A 254 17.68 33.08 -13.81
C SER A 254 17.28 31.63 -14.03
N TYR A 255 18.27 30.74 -14.02
CA TYR A 255 18.06 29.29 -14.01
C TYR A 255 17.95 28.72 -12.58
N LEU A 256 18.01 29.57 -11.54
CA LEU A 256 17.63 29.20 -10.18
C LEU A 256 16.11 29.29 -10.06
N LEU A 257 15.47 28.19 -9.69
CA LEU A 257 14.03 28.02 -9.68
C LEU A 257 13.48 28.14 -8.25
N PRO A 258 12.86 29.28 -7.88
CA PRO A 258 12.24 29.41 -6.56
C PRO A 258 11.12 28.39 -6.41
N MET A 259 11.00 27.81 -5.21
CA MET A 259 10.02 26.80 -4.88
C MET A 259 9.03 27.38 -3.89
N ASP A 260 7.73 27.35 -4.23
CA ASP A 260 6.69 27.84 -3.35
C ASP A 260 6.00 26.65 -2.66
N ALA A 261 6.17 26.56 -1.34
CA ALA A 261 5.61 25.54 -0.48
C ALA A 261 4.35 26.09 0.22
N THR A 262 3.18 25.77 -0.33
CA THR A 262 1.90 26.14 0.27
C THR A 262 1.43 25.00 1.17
N VAL A 263 1.26 25.28 2.45
CA VAL A 263 0.86 24.30 3.47
C VAL A 263 -0.35 24.78 4.25
N THR A 264 -1.13 23.83 4.76
CA THR A 264 -2.26 24.11 5.66
C THR A 264 -2.09 23.34 6.96
N PRO A 265 -2.16 24.00 8.13
CA PRO A 265 -2.01 23.35 9.43
C PRO A 265 -2.94 22.15 9.60
N ARG A 266 -2.42 21.06 10.16
CA ARG A 266 -3.26 19.90 10.52
C ARG A 266 -4.23 20.27 11.63
N SER A 267 -5.40 19.61 11.68
CA SER A 267 -6.31 19.79 12.82
C SER A 267 -5.59 19.54 14.15
N ARG A 268 -5.83 20.41 15.15
CA ARG A 268 -5.14 20.38 16.46
C ARG A 268 -5.54 19.21 17.36
N ASN A 269 -6.67 18.58 17.06
CA ASN A 269 -7.22 17.47 17.84
C ASN A 269 -7.77 16.43 16.86
N TYR A 270 -7.34 15.20 17.04
CA TYR A 270 -7.83 14.02 16.34
C TYR A 270 -8.14 12.97 17.39
N VAL A 271 -9.34 12.40 17.36
CA VAL A 271 -9.76 11.38 18.32
C VAL A 271 -10.14 10.13 17.55
N GLU A 272 -9.49 9.02 17.89
CA GLU A 272 -9.77 7.70 17.36
C GLU A 272 -10.39 6.84 18.45
N LEU A 273 -11.48 6.16 18.11
CA LEU A 273 -12.20 5.24 19.00
C LEU A 273 -12.17 3.85 18.39
N GLY A 274 -11.76 2.86 19.19
CA GLY A 274 -11.71 1.46 18.82
C GLY A 274 -12.48 0.60 19.81
N GLY A 275 -13.08 -0.49 19.32
CA GLY A 275 -13.83 -1.43 20.14
C GLY A 275 -13.56 -2.88 19.74
N GLY A 276 -13.64 -3.79 20.72
CA GLY A 276 -13.52 -5.22 20.49
C GLY A 276 -14.20 -6.03 21.60
N PHE A 277 -14.37 -7.33 21.38
CA PHE A 277 -14.91 -8.24 22.38
C PHE A 277 -14.29 -9.63 22.23
N ALA A 278 -13.96 -10.26 23.36
CA ALA A 278 -13.51 -11.64 23.39
C ALA A 278 -14.17 -12.37 24.56
N THR A 279 -14.44 -13.67 24.44
CA THR A 279 -15.10 -14.44 25.50
C THR A 279 -14.31 -14.53 26.80
N ASP A 280 -12.98 -14.46 26.71
CA ASP A 280 -12.05 -14.58 27.83
C ASP A 280 -11.72 -13.23 28.50
N VAL A 281 -11.93 -12.11 27.79
CA VAL A 281 -11.60 -10.77 28.29
C VAL A 281 -12.82 -9.85 28.45
N GLY A 282 -13.90 -10.15 27.74
CA GLY A 282 -15.08 -9.29 27.66
C GLY A 282 -14.88 -8.11 26.68
N PRO A 283 -15.67 -7.03 26.82
CA PRO A 283 -15.56 -5.86 25.97
C PRO A 283 -14.26 -5.11 26.20
N ARG A 284 -13.70 -4.58 25.12
CA ARG A 284 -12.51 -3.72 25.10
C ARG A 284 -12.85 -2.40 24.41
N LEU A 285 -12.46 -1.29 25.04
CA LEU A 285 -12.60 0.05 24.50
C LEU A 285 -11.23 0.71 24.44
N ASN A 286 -10.89 1.28 23.29
CA ASN A 286 -9.68 2.05 23.08
C ASN A 286 -10.04 3.46 22.64
N MET A 287 -9.42 4.47 23.24
CA MET A 287 -9.54 5.86 22.83
C MET A 287 -8.13 6.44 22.70
N GLN A 288 -7.82 7.01 21.54
CA GLN A 288 -6.58 7.73 21.29
C GLN A 288 -6.90 9.18 20.93
N TRP A 289 -6.29 10.12 21.65
CA TRP A 289 -6.39 11.55 21.37
C TRP A 289 -5.03 12.07 20.94
N ASP A 290 -4.92 12.41 19.66
CA ASP A 290 -3.73 12.97 19.05
C ASP A 290 -3.84 14.49 18.94
N LYS A 291 -2.74 15.15 19.31
CA LYS A 291 -2.44 16.54 19.03
C LYS A 291 -1.19 16.56 18.14
N PRO A 292 -1.36 16.53 16.80
CA PRO A 292 -0.25 16.37 15.86
C PRO A 292 0.80 17.48 15.92
N TRP A 293 0.43 18.64 16.46
CA TRP A 293 1.35 19.72 16.80
C TRP A 293 0.83 20.46 18.04
N MET A 294 1.75 20.81 18.94
CA MET A 294 1.51 21.50 20.21
C MET A 294 2.05 22.93 20.19
N ASN A 295 3.09 23.18 19.39
CA ASN A 295 3.78 24.45 19.28
C ASN A 295 4.45 24.59 17.90
N SER A 296 5.07 25.74 17.65
CA SER A 296 5.73 26.04 16.37
C SER A 296 7.04 25.27 16.14
N ARG A 297 7.49 24.43 17.07
CA ARG A 297 8.63 23.52 16.90
C ARG A 297 8.21 22.10 16.47
N GLY A 298 6.91 21.88 16.23
CA GLY A 298 6.39 20.59 15.75
C GLY A 298 6.31 19.50 16.81
N HIS A 299 6.37 19.85 18.10
CA HIS A 299 6.14 18.88 19.18
C HIS A 299 4.73 18.31 19.08
N SER A 300 4.52 17.05 19.43
CA SER A 300 3.19 16.43 19.41
C SER A 300 2.88 15.69 20.72
N LEU A 301 1.60 15.50 21.01
CA LEU A 301 1.12 14.75 22.17
C LEU A 301 0.11 13.71 21.70
N THR A 302 0.33 12.46 22.09
CA THR A 302 -0.63 11.36 21.92
C THR A 302 -1.04 10.87 23.29
N SER A 303 -2.33 10.87 23.60
CA SER A 303 -2.88 10.29 24.82
C SER A 303 -3.69 9.06 24.47
N ASN A 304 -3.50 7.95 25.18
CA ASN A 304 -4.19 6.70 24.93
C ASN A 304 -4.86 6.18 26.20
N ILE A 305 -6.09 5.71 26.08
CA ILE A 305 -6.85 5.04 27.12
C ILE A 305 -7.31 3.70 26.56
N SER A 306 -7.02 2.61 27.26
CA SER A 306 -7.53 1.27 26.92
C SER A 306 -8.16 0.64 28.15
N LEU A 307 -9.43 0.26 28.01
CA LEU A 307 -10.26 -0.27 29.07
C LEU A 307 -10.78 -1.64 28.68
N SER A 308 -10.59 -2.61 29.56
CA SER A 308 -11.20 -3.93 29.52
C SER A 308 -11.48 -4.38 30.94
N GLN A 309 -12.23 -5.47 31.12
CA GLN A 309 -12.48 -6.01 32.46
C GLN A 309 -11.19 -6.38 33.22
N PRO A 310 -10.22 -7.13 32.64
CA PRO A 310 -9.00 -7.51 33.35
C PRO A 310 -7.89 -6.45 33.35
N GLU A 311 -7.87 -5.54 32.38
CA GLU A 311 -6.78 -4.55 32.23
C GLU A 311 -7.33 -3.16 31.93
N GLN A 312 -6.84 -2.15 32.64
CA GLN A 312 -7.11 -0.74 32.38
C GLN A 312 -5.80 0.02 32.29
N SER A 313 -5.64 0.85 31.26
CA SER A 313 -4.44 1.65 31.08
C SER A 313 -4.74 3.05 30.55
N ILE A 314 -3.92 4.00 31.01
CA ILE A 314 -3.88 5.36 30.51
C ILE A 314 -2.42 5.74 30.26
N GLY A 315 -2.15 6.37 29.13
CA GLY A 315 -0.81 6.79 28.75
C GLY A 315 -0.81 8.12 28.01
N ALA A 316 0.35 8.76 28.02
CA ALA A 316 0.64 9.95 27.25
C ALA A 316 2.06 9.85 26.69
N ASN A 317 2.23 10.21 25.41
CA ASN A 317 3.51 10.26 24.72
C ASN A 317 3.71 11.65 24.12
N TYR A 318 4.74 12.35 24.59
CA TYR A 318 5.14 13.66 24.09
C TYR A 318 6.37 13.52 23.19
N LYS A 319 6.22 13.86 21.91
CA LYS A 319 7.29 13.78 20.89
C LYS A 319 7.89 15.15 20.63
N ILE A 320 9.22 15.22 20.62
CA ILE A 320 10.03 16.43 20.46
C ILE A 320 10.98 16.22 19.25
N PRO A 321 10.60 16.67 18.05
CA PRO A 321 11.48 16.64 16.88
C PRO A 321 12.78 17.41 17.09
N LEU A 322 13.90 16.85 16.65
CA LEU A 322 15.19 17.55 16.66
C LEU A 322 15.28 18.44 15.42
N LYS A 323 15.71 19.69 15.61
CA LYS A 323 15.90 20.65 14.52
C LYS A 323 16.76 20.10 13.37
N VAL A 324 17.84 19.37 13.67
CA VAL A 324 18.80 18.90 12.65
C VAL A 324 18.20 17.98 11.61
N ASN A 325 17.20 17.17 11.98
CA ASN A 325 16.48 16.28 11.08
C ASN A 325 15.11 15.99 11.70
N PRO A 326 14.14 16.91 11.55
CA PRO A 326 12.89 16.86 12.31
C PRO A 326 11.97 15.70 11.96
N LEU A 327 12.13 15.14 10.77
CA LEU A 327 11.35 13.99 10.32
C LEU A 327 11.90 12.69 10.91
N GLU A 328 13.21 12.50 10.88
CA GLU A 328 13.85 11.23 11.21
C GLU A 328 14.33 11.15 12.66
N GLN A 329 14.46 12.28 13.37
CA GLN A 329 15.08 12.30 14.69
C GLN A 329 14.25 13.04 15.71
N TYR A 330 13.93 12.39 16.83
CA TYR A 330 13.19 13.01 17.92
C TYR A 330 13.54 12.42 19.30
N TYR A 331 13.20 13.15 20.35
CA TYR A 331 13.04 12.63 21.71
C TYR A 331 11.58 12.28 21.98
N GLY A 332 11.33 11.24 22.76
CA GLY A 332 10.00 10.88 23.25
C GLY A 332 9.99 10.81 24.77
N VAL A 333 8.99 11.43 25.39
CA VAL A 333 8.74 11.32 26.83
C VAL A 333 7.37 10.69 27.01
N GLN A 334 7.34 9.52 27.64
CA GLN A 334 6.15 8.71 27.82
C GLN A 334 5.88 8.53 29.30
N GLY A 335 4.62 8.68 29.69
CA GLY A 335 4.15 8.35 31.03
C GLY A 335 2.88 7.52 30.94
N GLY A 336 2.71 6.58 31.86
CA GLY A 336 1.52 5.75 31.85
C GLY A 336 1.26 5.05 33.17
N PHE A 337 0.00 4.66 33.35
CA PHE A 337 -0.48 3.86 34.45
C PHE A 337 -1.25 2.67 33.89
N LYS A 338 -0.99 1.48 34.42
CA LYS A 338 -1.68 0.24 34.08
C LYS A 338 -2.11 -0.48 35.35
N ARG A 339 -3.39 -0.85 35.40
CA ARG A 339 -3.96 -1.75 36.39
C ARG A 339 -4.33 -3.08 35.72
N THR A 340 -4.00 -4.17 36.38
CA THR A 340 -4.29 -5.54 35.96
C THR A 340 -4.94 -6.29 37.10
N ASP A 341 -6.05 -6.96 36.83
CA ASP A 341 -6.70 -7.95 37.70
C ASP A 341 -7.14 -9.12 36.79
N LEU A 342 -6.25 -10.09 36.64
CA LEU A 342 -6.37 -11.16 35.65
C LEU A 342 -5.79 -12.46 36.19
N ASN A 343 -6.57 -13.54 36.15
CA ASN A 343 -6.17 -14.85 36.66
C ASN A 343 -5.62 -14.70 38.10
N ASP A 344 -4.35 -15.05 38.32
CA ASP A 344 -3.66 -14.94 39.61
C ASP A 344 -2.78 -13.69 39.72
N THR A 345 -2.95 -12.72 38.82
CA THR A 345 -2.19 -11.47 38.75
C THR A 345 -3.04 -10.29 39.16
N ARG A 346 -2.60 -9.57 40.19
CA ARG A 346 -3.09 -8.23 40.54
C ARG A 346 -1.93 -7.26 40.55
N SER A 347 -1.98 -6.20 39.75
CA SER A 347 -0.88 -5.24 39.69
C SER A 347 -1.34 -3.82 39.37
N ASP A 348 -0.71 -2.85 40.02
CA ASP A 348 -0.78 -1.43 39.68
C ASP A 348 0.63 -0.95 39.33
N THR A 349 0.84 -0.56 38.07
CA THR A 349 2.15 -0.17 37.56
C THR A 349 2.12 1.23 36.98
N THR A 350 3.03 2.08 37.47
CA THR A 350 3.30 3.41 36.92
C THR A 350 4.62 3.38 36.17
N THR A 351 4.66 4.00 34.99
CA THR A 351 5.84 4.03 34.13
C THR A 351 6.17 5.45 33.67
N LEU A 352 7.46 5.74 33.58
CA LEU A 352 8.01 6.91 32.90
C LEU A 352 9.14 6.43 31.98
N ASN A 353 9.13 6.88 30.73
CA ASN A 353 10.10 6.47 29.74
C ASN A 353 10.60 7.66 28.94
N VAL A 354 11.92 7.83 28.85
CA VAL A 354 12.56 8.82 28.01
C VAL A 354 13.30 8.08 26.91
N SER A 355 13.09 8.48 25.66
CA SER A 355 13.65 7.80 24.50
C SER A 355 14.27 8.77 23.50
N ARG A 356 15.34 8.33 22.86
CA ARG A 356 15.91 8.95 21.66
C ARG A 356 15.60 8.03 20.47
N ASN A 357 14.99 8.58 19.43
CA ASN A 357 14.46 7.80 18.30
C ASN A 357 15.07 8.24 16.96
N TRP A 358 15.28 7.27 16.06
CA TRP A 358 15.74 7.46 14.69
C TRP A 358 14.84 6.67 13.72
N ASP A 359 14.04 7.40 12.96
CA ASP A 359 13.09 6.90 11.97
C ASP A 359 13.68 7.05 10.57
N MET A 360 14.08 5.95 9.97
CA MET A 360 14.70 5.92 8.64
C MET A 360 13.64 5.88 7.54
N SER A 361 13.92 6.51 6.40
CA SER A 361 13.08 6.44 5.19
C SER A 361 12.82 5.01 4.69
N THR A 362 13.67 4.05 5.05
CA THR A 362 13.49 2.61 4.77
C THR A 362 12.38 1.93 5.58
N GLY A 363 11.78 2.66 6.55
CA GLY A 363 10.75 2.18 7.46
C GLY A 363 11.29 1.61 8.78
N TRP A 364 12.61 1.51 8.95
CA TRP A 364 13.22 1.12 10.21
C TRP A 364 13.17 2.25 11.22
N GLN A 365 12.80 1.93 12.45
CA GLN A 365 12.76 2.82 13.60
C GLN A 365 13.64 2.24 14.69
N TYR A 366 14.63 3.00 15.12
CA TYR A 366 15.55 2.63 16.19
C TYR A 366 15.32 3.53 17.39
N SER A 367 15.39 2.99 18.60
CA SER A 367 15.37 3.81 19.79
C SER A 367 16.26 3.29 20.90
N ILE A 368 16.84 4.23 21.64
CA ILE A 368 17.47 3.99 22.93
C ILE A 368 16.52 4.62 23.95
N ASN A 369 16.15 3.85 24.95
CA ASN A 369 15.19 4.27 25.95
C ASN A 369 15.74 4.05 27.36
N THR A 370 15.28 4.88 28.30
CA THR A 370 15.52 4.73 29.73
C THR A 370 14.16 4.75 30.40
N ARG A 371 13.80 3.62 30.99
CA ARG A 371 12.50 3.42 31.63
C ARG A 371 12.66 3.32 33.13
N TRP A 372 11.84 4.12 33.82
CA TRP A 372 11.54 3.96 35.23
C TRP A 372 10.14 3.36 35.38
N SER A 373 9.98 2.42 36.30
CA SER A 373 8.67 1.86 36.63
C SER A 373 8.56 1.54 38.11
N LEU A 374 7.38 1.76 38.69
CA LEU A 374 7.02 1.31 40.03
C LEU A 374 5.79 0.42 39.93
N SER A 375 5.93 -0.83 40.34
CA SER A 375 4.87 -1.83 40.28
C SER A 375 4.61 -2.40 41.67
N HIS A 376 3.37 -2.24 42.15
CA HIS A 376 2.87 -3.00 43.29
C HIS A 376 2.04 -4.15 42.75
N PHE A 377 2.43 -5.38 43.04
CA PHE A 377 1.77 -6.55 42.47
C PHE A 377 1.67 -7.72 43.45
N THR A 378 0.67 -8.56 43.21
CA THR A 378 0.52 -9.90 43.78
C THR A 378 0.41 -10.88 42.63
N GLN A 379 1.30 -11.88 42.59
CA GLN A 379 1.26 -12.99 41.63
C GLN A 379 1.13 -14.30 42.39
N GLY A 380 -0.02 -14.97 42.26
CA GLY A 380 -0.38 -16.07 43.15
C GLY A 380 -0.39 -15.57 44.59
N ASP A 381 0.44 -16.17 45.45
CA ASP A 381 0.59 -15.77 46.86
C ASP A 381 1.75 -14.79 47.12
N VAL A 382 2.49 -14.37 46.09
CA VAL A 382 3.69 -13.54 46.23
C VAL A 382 3.33 -12.07 45.98
N THR A 383 3.40 -11.25 47.03
CA THR A 383 3.20 -9.80 46.94
C THR A 383 4.53 -9.05 47.04
N ASN A 384 4.81 -8.19 46.07
CA ASN A 384 5.98 -7.32 46.07
C ASN A 384 5.64 -5.91 45.59
N THR A 385 6.45 -4.96 46.05
CA THR A 385 6.57 -3.64 45.43
C THR A 385 7.97 -3.55 44.85
N THR A 386 8.06 -3.30 43.56
CA THR A 386 9.33 -3.29 42.83
C THR A 386 9.45 -2.01 42.03
N MET A 387 10.52 -1.26 42.29
CA MET A 387 10.95 -0.12 41.49
C MET A 387 12.05 -0.57 40.55
N LEU A 388 11.88 -0.33 39.26
CA LEU A 388 12.89 -0.61 38.25
C LEU A 388 13.33 0.68 37.58
N LEU A 389 14.63 0.75 37.31
CA LEU A 389 15.24 1.73 36.39
C LEU A 389 16.13 0.94 35.44
N TYR A 390 15.89 1.05 34.14
CA TYR A 390 16.66 0.29 33.16
C TYR A 390 16.75 1.00 31.80
N PRO A 391 17.93 1.00 31.15
CA PRO A 391 18.01 1.28 29.74
C PRO A 391 17.50 0.11 28.89
N GLY A 392 17.09 0.44 27.68
CA GLY A 392 16.71 -0.52 26.65
C GLY A 392 17.01 0.00 25.25
N VAL A 393 17.13 -0.93 24.30
CA VAL A 393 17.23 -0.63 22.88
C VAL A 393 16.11 -1.32 22.13
N ASN A 394 15.54 -0.66 21.13
CA ASN A 394 14.48 -1.20 20.29
C ASN A 394 14.79 -0.95 18.81
N ALA A 395 14.55 -1.95 17.98
CA ALA A 395 14.56 -1.85 16.54
C ALA A 395 13.24 -2.40 15.99
N SER A 396 12.51 -1.60 15.21
CA SER A 396 11.24 -2.01 14.61
C SER A 396 11.11 -1.55 13.18
N ARG A 397 10.31 -2.26 12.39
CA ARG A 397 9.96 -1.87 11.02
C ARG A 397 8.60 -2.39 10.65
N VAL A 398 7.79 -1.51 10.05
CA VAL A 398 6.50 -1.88 9.44
C VAL A 398 6.53 -1.51 7.95
N ARG A 399 6.19 -2.46 7.09
CA ARG A 399 6.02 -2.26 5.65
C ARG A 399 4.67 -2.80 5.23
N GLN A 400 3.92 -2.06 4.43
CA GLN A 400 2.62 -2.51 3.96
C GLN A 400 2.26 -1.96 2.58
N ARG A 401 1.47 -2.75 1.84
CA ARG A 401 0.86 -2.39 0.55
C ARG A 401 -0.56 -2.94 0.51
N GLY A 402 -1.50 -2.16 -0.04
CA GLY A 402 -2.90 -2.60 -0.21
C GLY A 402 -3.92 -2.01 0.77
N GLY A 403 -3.62 -0.88 1.42
CA GLY A 403 -4.57 -0.21 2.32
C GLY A 403 -4.70 -0.88 3.69
N MET A 404 -5.88 -0.77 4.31
CA MET A 404 -6.13 -1.23 5.69
C MET A 404 -6.13 -2.76 5.86
N MET A 405 -6.46 -3.51 4.81
CA MET A 405 -6.30 -4.96 4.75
C MET A 405 -5.22 -5.28 3.70
N PRO A 406 -3.93 -5.18 4.07
CA PRO A 406 -2.85 -5.25 3.10
C PRO A 406 -2.73 -6.64 2.47
N TYR A 407 -2.45 -6.69 1.17
CA TYR A 407 -2.13 -7.93 0.43
C TYR A 407 -0.65 -8.34 0.62
N TRP A 408 0.19 -7.38 1.01
CA TRP A 408 1.60 -7.61 1.30
C TRP A 408 2.02 -6.70 2.44
N GLY A 409 2.74 -7.25 3.41
CA GLY A 409 3.37 -6.44 4.44
C GLY A 409 4.10 -7.27 5.48
N ASP A 410 4.92 -6.61 6.28
CA ASP A 410 5.56 -7.23 7.43
C ASP A 410 5.81 -6.20 8.53
N SER A 411 5.72 -6.68 9.77
CA SER A 411 5.95 -5.95 11.01
C SER A 411 6.98 -6.73 11.81
N GLN A 412 8.08 -6.08 12.17
CA GLN A 412 9.19 -6.68 12.89
C GLN A 412 9.53 -5.78 14.06
N ARG A 413 9.73 -6.37 15.25
CA ARG A 413 10.11 -5.64 16.44
C ARG A 413 11.06 -6.46 17.29
N TYR A 414 12.16 -5.85 17.70
CA TYR A 414 13.17 -6.45 18.56
C TYR A 414 13.47 -5.47 19.69
N SER A 415 13.51 -5.96 20.93
CA SER A 415 13.94 -5.16 22.07
C SER A 415 14.90 -5.91 22.96
N LEU A 416 15.82 -5.17 23.57
CA LEU A 416 16.73 -5.65 24.58
C LEU A 416 16.75 -4.64 25.73
N ASP A 417 16.33 -5.08 26.91
CA ASP A 417 16.25 -4.29 28.13
C ASP A 417 17.21 -4.86 29.17
N TYR A 418 17.94 -4.00 29.89
CA TYR A 418 18.92 -4.44 30.88
C TYR A 418 18.79 -3.62 32.16
N SER A 419 18.55 -4.30 33.28
CA SER A 419 18.39 -3.68 34.58
C SER A 419 19.48 -4.13 35.54
N ASN A 420 19.99 -3.19 36.34
CA ASN A 420 21.07 -3.43 37.28
C ASN A 420 20.88 -2.62 38.57
N LYS A 421 21.24 -3.19 39.72
CA LYS A 421 21.14 -2.53 41.02
C LYS A 421 22.08 -1.33 41.18
N ILE A 422 23.18 -1.30 40.43
CA ILE A 422 24.20 -0.23 40.49
C ILE A 422 23.59 1.16 40.24
N TRP A 423 22.56 1.27 39.39
CA TRP A 423 21.85 2.53 39.12
C TRP A 423 20.50 2.63 39.85
N GLY A 424 20.31 1.87 40.93
CA GLY A 424 19.15 2.01 41.82
C GLY A 424 17.90 1.22 41.41
N SER A 425 18.02 0.23 40.51
CA SER A 425 16.94 -0.72 40.25
C SER A 425 16.84 -1.79 41.34
N ASP A 426 15.64 -2.29 41.67
CA ASP A 426 15.45 -3.34 42.67
C ASP A 426 15.85 -4.75 42.19
N VAL A 427 15.80 -4.99 40.88
CA VAL A 427 16.00 -6.32 40.28
C VAL A 427 17.03 -6.22 39.16
N GLU A 428 17.90 -7.22 39.09
CA GLU A 428 18.86 -7.37 37.99
C GLU A 428 18.27 -8.33 36.96
N PHE A 429 18.18 -7.87 35.72
CA PHE A 429 17.70 -8.72 34.63
C PHE A 429 18.24 -8.28 33.27
N ALA A 430 18.24 -9.20 32.33
CA ALA A 430 18.35 -8.92 30.90
C ALA A 430 17.13 -9.53 30.19
N ALA A 431 16.37 -8.73 29.46
CA ALA A 431 15.17 -9.19 28.75
C ALA A 431 15.30 -8.93 27.26
N PHE A 432 15.08 -9.96 26.45
CA PHE A 432 15.05 -9.88 24.99
C PHE A 432 13.67 -10.30 24.47
N GLN A 433 13.13 -9.54 23.53
CA GLN A 433 11.88 -9.86 22.84
C GLN A 433 12.03 -9.71 21.34
N ALA A 434 11.40 -10.61 20.58
CA ALA A 434 11.29 -10.53 19.13
C ALA A 434 9.85 -10.86 18.69
N GLN A 435 9.24 -9.95 17.93
CA GLN A 435 7.87 -10.07 17.40
C GLN A 435 7.88 -9.89 15.89
N GLN A 436 7.15 -10.75 15.19
CA GLN A 436 7.12 -10.83 13.73
C GLN A 436 5.69 -11.04 13.25
N VAL A 437 5.30 -10.31 12.21
CA VAL A 437 4.08 -10.56 11.43
C VAL A 437 4.45 -10.46 9.96
N TRP A 438 4.04 -11.44 9.16
CA TRP A 438 4.28 -11.50 7.73
C TRP A 438 2.98 -11.77 7.00
N ILE A 439 2.64 -10.92 6.03
CA ILE A 439 1.44 -11.02 5.22
C ILE A 439 1.82 -11.16 3.77
N ARG A 440 1.37 -12.20 3.10
CA ARG A 440 1.65 -12.44 1.68
C ARG A 440 0.40 -12.96 0.96
N THR A 441 0.12 -12.39 -0.21
CA THR A 441 -0.91 -12.86 -1.14
C THR A 441 -0.23 -13.31 -2.44
N PRO A 442 0.27 -14.56 -2.52
CA PRO A 442 1.00 -15.05 -3.70
C PRO A 442 0.09 -15.22 -4.93
N TRP A 443 -1.21 -15.43 -4.72
CA TRP A 443 -2.22 -15.56 -5.77
C TRP A 443 -3.43 -14.72 -5.40
N GLU A 444 -4.17 -14.25 -6.41
CA GLU A 444 -5.38 -13.46 -6.20
C GLU A 444 -6.40 -14.22 -5.34
N GLY A 445 -6.92 -13.56 -4.31
CA GLY A 445 -7.88 -14.18 -3.38
C GLY A 445 -7.26 -15.13 -2.34
N HIS A 446 -5.95 -15.38 -2.33
CA HIS A 446 -5.29 -16.27 -1.37
C HIS A 446 -4.28 -15.52 -0.52
N ARG A 447 -4.54 -15.36 0.78
CA ARG A 447 -3.75 -14.53 1.69
C ARG A 447 -3.25 -15.35 2.88
N PHE A 448 -1.98 -15.18 3.22
CA PHE A 448 -1.32 -15.89 4.32
C PHE A 448 -0.81 -14.88 5.35
N VAL A 449 -1.04 -15.18 6.62
CA VAL A 449 -0.58 -14.39 7.76
C VAL A 449 0.22 -15.32 8.67
N VAL A 450 1.50 -15.01 8.87
CA VAL A 450 2.39 -15.75 9.76
C VAL A 450 2.80 -14.83 10.89
N ARG A 451 2.70 -15.31 12.13
CA ARG A 451 3.11 -14.57 13.33
C ARG A 451 4.13 -15.36 14.13
N GLY A 452 5.05 -14.65 14.76
CA GLY A 452 6.01 -15.21 15.70
C GLY A 452 6.25 -14.25 16.86
N HIS A 453 6.35 -14.79 18.07
CA HIS A 453 6.69 -14.05 19.28
C HIS A 453 7.63 -14.87 20.13
N PHE A 454 8.82 -14.34 20.38
CA PHE A 454 9.83 -14.92 21.25
C PHE A 454 10.14 -13.95 22.38
N GLY A 455 10.32 -14.48 23.58
CA GLY A 455 10.68 -13.73 24.77
C GLY A 455 11.61 -14.51 25.67
N TRP A 456 12.60 -13.83 26.25
CA TRP A 456 13.52 -14.38 27.24
C TRP A 456 13.85 -13.30 28.25
N ILE A 457 13.68 -13.56 29.54
CA ILE A 457 14.20 -12.75 30.63
C ILE A 457 15.10 -13.61 31.52
N GLU A 458 16.34 -13.17 31.68
CA GLU A 458 17.30 -13.77 32.58
C GLU A 458 17.41 -12.89 33.83
N THR A 459 17.25 -13.48 35.02
CA THR A 459 17.25 -12.74 36.29
C THR A 459 17.63 -13.65 37.46
N ASN A 460 18.22 -13.07 38.50
CA ASN A 460 18.51 -13.75 39.76
C ASN A 460 17.37 -13.68 40.79
N ALA A 461 16.30 -12.93 40.52
CA ALA A 461 15.19 -12.71 41.46
C ALA A 461 13.84 -12.66 40.74
N PHE A 462 13.47 -13.76 40.06
CA PHE A 462 12.26 -13.82 39.23
C PHE A 462 10.97 -13.48 39.99
N GLU A 463 10.85 -13.87 41.26
CA GLU A 463 9.70 -13.54 42.12
C GLU A 463 9.50 -12.03 42.29
N ARG A 464 10.58 -11.24 42.22
CA ARG A 464 10.53 -9.77 42.29
C ARG A 464 10.31 -9.10 40.93
N VAL A 465 10.43 -9.82 39.83
CA VAL A 465 10.11 -9.27 38.49
C VAL A 465 8.60 -9.00 38.41
N PRO A 466 8.16 -7.78 38.08
CA PRO A 466 6.74 -7.48 37.90
C PRO A 466 6.08 -8.37 36.82
N PRO A 467 4.80 -8.78 37.00
CA PRO A 467 4.08 -9.64 36.05
C PRO A 467 4.04 -9.12 34.61
N GLU A 468 4.08 -7.81 34.39
CA GLU A 468 4.13 -7.20 33.06
C GLU A 468 5.42 -7.47 32.27
N LEU A 469 6.50 -7.87 32.96
CA LEU A 469 7.77 -8.29 32.35
C LEU A 469 7.90 -9.82 32.28
N ARG A 470 6.99 -10.57 32.91
CA ARG A 470 6.91 -12.02 32.80
C ARG A 470 6.13 -12.39 31.54
N PHE A 471 6.34 -13.62 31.05
CA PHE A 471 5.65 -14.10 29.86
C PHE A 471 4.46 -15.00 30.22
N PHE A 472 3.34 -14.77 29.53
CA PHE A 472 2.13 -15.58 29.58
C PHE A 472 1.61 -15.76 28.16
N ALA A 473 1.25 -16.99 27.78
CA ALA A 473 0.66 -17.31 26.49
C ALA A 473 -0.86 -17.57 26.59
N GLY A 474 -1.53 -17.62 25.44
CA GLY A 474 -2.99 -17.84 25.32
C GLY A 474 -3.79 -16.57 24.98
N GLY A 475 -4.84 -16.74 24.16
CA GLY A 475 -5.73 -15.67 23.71
C GLY A 475 -5.55 -15.24 22.25
N ASP A 476 -6.32 -14.24 21.82
CA ASP A 476 -6.56 -13.78 20.43
C ASP A 476 -5.31 -13.48 19.55
N ARG A 477 -4.17 -13.14 20.16
CA ARG A 477 -2.89 -12.85 19.47
C ARG A 477 -1.71 -13.65 20.01
N SER A 478 -2.00 -14.75 20.72
CA SER A 478 -1.01 -15.68 21.23
C SER A 478 -1.37 -17.08 20.75
N VAL A 479 -2.06 -17.88 21.57
CA VAL A 479 -2.57 -19.20 21.20
C VAL A 479 -4.09 -19.17 21.30
N ARG A 480 -4.79 -18.96 20.17
CA ARG A 480 -6.26 -18.92 20.14
C ARG A 480 -6.85 -20.26 20.55
N GLY A 481 -7.97 -20.22 21.28
CA GLY A 481 -8.61 -21.41 21.87
C GLY A 481 -8.24 -21.63 23.33
N PHE A 482 -7.14 -21.05 23.80
CA PHE A 482 -6.82 -20.90 25.22
C PHE A 482 -7.26 -19.52 25.72
N LYS A 483 -7.56 -19.42 27.02
CA LYS A 483 -7.93 -18.14 27.64
C LYS A 483 -6.74 -17.19 27.65
N TYR A 484 -7.02 -15.89 27.62
CA TYR A 484 -6.02 -14.83 27.72
C TYR A 484 -5.06 -15.04 28.90
N GLN A 485 -3.77 -15.10 28.59
CA GLN A 485 -2.66 -15.26 29.55
C GLN A 485 -2.84 -16.44 30.53
N SER A 486 -3.39 -17.57 30.05
CA SER A 486 -3.62 -18.76 30.88
C SER A 486 -2.54 -19.84 30.78
N ILE A 487 -1.55 -19.66 29.90
CA ILE A 487 -0.45 -20.61 29.72
C ILE A 487 0.81 -20.01 30.36
N SER A 488 1.24 -20.59 31.48
CA SER A 488 2.50 -20.33 32.17
C SER A 488 2.82 -21.49 33.13
N PRO A 489 4.01 -21.51 33.75
CA PRO A 489 4.26 -22.36 34.90
C PRO A 489 3.29 -22.04 36.05
N GLU A 490 3.04 -23.03 36.89
CA GLU A 490 2.19 -22.96 38.07
C GLU A 490 3.02 -23.23 39.33
N ASP A 491 2.63 -22.63 40.46
CA ASP A 491 3.20 -22.93 41.77
C ASP A 491 2.64 -24.25 42.36
N GLY A 492 3.10 -24.64 43.56
CA GLY A 492 2.63 -25.85 44.23
C GLY A 492 1.14 -25.88 44.60
N LYS A 493 0.42 -24.76 44.45
CA LYS A 493 -1.03 -24.62 44.68
C LYS A 493 -1.82 -24.49 43.37
N GLY A 494 -1.14 -24.50 42.22
CA GLY A 494 -1.76 -24.36 40.91
C GLY A 494 -1.96 -22.90 40.46
N ASN A 495 -1.40 -21.90 41.16
CA ASN A 495 -1.49 -20.51 40.72
C ASN A 495 -0.46 -20.25 39.62
N LEU A 496 -0.82 -19.46 38.62
CA LEU A 496 0.09 -19.04 37.55
C LEU A 496 1.22 -18.17 38.11
N THR A 497 2.48 -18.48 37.78
CA THR A 497 3.64 -17.68 38.21
C THR A 497 4.16 -16.74 37.13
N GLY A 498 3.75 -16.95 35.88
CA GLY A 498 4.42 -16.39 34.70
C GLY A 498 5.73 -17.13 34.39
N ALA A 499 6.21 -16.95 33.16
CA ALA A 499 7.40 -17.61 32.64
C ALA A 499 8.56 -16.64 32.40
N SER A 500 9.79 -17.15 32.51
CA SER A 500 10.99 -16.43 32.09
C SER A 500 11.27 -16.55 30.59
N ARG A 501 10.68 -17.52 29.89
CA ARG A 501 10.86 -17.72 28.45
C ARG A 501 9.54 -18.04 27.77
N MET A 502 9.39 -17.60 26.52
CA MET A 502 8.18 -17.84 25.73
C MET A 502 8.50 -17.94 24.25
N LEU A 503 7.80 -18.85 23.57
CA LEU A 503 7.82 -18.97 22.12
C LEU A 503 6.39 -19.24 21.63
N VAL A 504 5.88 -18.40 20.75
CA VAL A 504 4.56 -18.53 20.13
C VAL A 504 4.68 -18.34 18.63
N GLY A 505 4.04 -19.22 17.87
CA GLY A 505 3.93 -19.16 16.42
C GLY A 505 2.48 -19.34 15.96
N SER A 506 2.11 -18.68 14.87
CA SER A 506 0.79 -18.81 14.26
C SER A 506 0.89 -18.78 12.75
N VAL A 507 0.13 -19.66 12.09
CA VAL A 507 -0.06 -19.68 10.64
C VAL A 507 -1.55 -19.60 10.36
N GLU A 508 -1.94 -18.58 9.60
CA GLU A 508 -3.32 -18.34 9.19
C GLU A 508 -3.40 -18.23 7.66
N TYR A 509 -4.34 -18.98 7.09
CA TYR A 509 -4.69 -18.92 5.68
C TYR A 509 -6.06 -18.30 5.53
N GLN A 510 -6.17 -17.34 4.61
CA GLN A 510 -7.39 -16.61 4.31
C GLN A 510 -7.72 -16.74 2.81
N TYR A 511 -8.97 -17.01 2.50
CA TYR A 511 -9.48 -17.13 1.14
C TYR A 511 -10.61 -16.13 0.89
N ASN A 512 -10.48 -15.31 -0.16
CA ASN A 512 -11.51 -14.36 -0.57
C ASN A 512 -12.68 -15.12 -1.18
N VAL A 513 -13.80 -15.15 -0.47
CA VAL A 513 -15.00 -15.87 -0.90
C VAL A 513 -15.77 -15.04 -1.92
N THR A 514 -15.98 -13.75 -1.61
CA THR A 514 -16.67 -12.81 -2.49
C THR A 514 -16.49 -11.37 -2.01
N GLY A 515 -16.21 -10.45 -2.95
CA GLY A 515 -16.05 -9.03 -2.66
C GLY A 515 -15.07 -8.76 -1.52
N ASN A 516 -15.60 -8.27 -0.39
CA ASN A 516 -14.84 -7.89 0.80
C ASN A 516 -14.87 -8.97 1.91
N TRP A 517 -15.38 -10.16 1.64
CA TRP A 517 -15.56 -11.24 2.62
C TRP A 517 -14.55 -12.35 2.41
N TRP A 518 -13.78 -12.65 3.46
CA TRP A 518 -12.77 -13.68 3.47
C TRP A 518 -13.10 -14.73 4.53
N SER A 519 -12.89 -15.99 4.19
CA SER A 519 -12.81 -17.07 5.16
C SER A 519 -11.38 -17.18 5.68
N ALA A 520 -11.20 -17.65 6.91
CA ALA A 520 -9.90 -17.85 7.53
C ALA A 520 -9.85 -19.22 8.22
N VAL A 521 -8.71 -19.88 8.17
CA VAL A 521 -8.37 -21.05 8.98
C VAL A 521 -6.97 -20.84 9.56
N PHE A 522 -6.77 -21.26 10.80
CA PHE A 522 -5.51 -21.01 11.48
C PHE A 522 -5.13 -22.11 12.45
N ILE A 523 -3.83 -22.20 12.69
CA ILE A 523 -3.22 -23.01 13.74
C ILE A 523 -2.21 -22.14 14.50
N ASP A 524 -2.35 -22.11 15.82
CA ASP A 524 -1.48 -21.38 16.72
C ASP A 524 -0.84 -22.40 17.68
N SER A 525 0.46 -22.25 17.94
CA SER A 525 1.17 -23.10 18.89
C SER A 525 2.16 -22.27 19.69
N GLY A 526 2.24 -22.50 20.99
CA GLY A 526 3.22 -21.82 21.82
C GLY A 526 3.37 -22.38 23.22
N GLU A 527 4.43 -21.99 23.88
CA GLU A 527 4.75 -22.35 25.26
C GLU A 527 5.27 -21.13 26.02
N ALA A 528 5.04 -21.13 27.32
CA ALA A 528 5.62 -20.18 28.26
C ALA A 528 6.19 -21.00 29.43
N VAL A 529 7.52 -21.08 29.52
CA VAL A 529 8.25 -21.98 30.43
C VAL A 529 9.47 -21.28 31.05
N ASN A 530 9.99 -21.80 32.16
CA ASN A 530 11.21 -21.28 32.76
C ASN A 530 12.49 -21.89 32.15
N ASP A 531 12.36 -23.03 31.49
CA ASP A 531 13.45 -23.71 30.79
C ASP A 531 12.95 -24.39 29.52
N PHE A 532 13.53 -24.05 28.36
CA PHE A 532 13.16 -24.62 27.06
C PHE A 532 13.55 -26.09 26.92
N THR A 533 14.43 -26.62 27.78
CA THR A 533 14.70 -28.07 27.79
C THR A 533 13.48 -28.88 28.26
N ARG A 534 12.56 -28.24 28.98
CA ARG A 534 11.30 -28.82 29.46
C ARG A 534 10.13 -28.17 28.70
N SER A 535 9.93 -28.61 27.48
CA SER A 535 8.91 -28.05 26.59
C SER A 535 7.49 -28.44 27.01
N ASP A 536 6.55 -27.49 26.88
CA ASP A 536 5.11 -27.68 27.11
C ASP A 536 4.28 -26.89 26.09
N PHE A 537 4.44 -27.21 24.81
CA PHE A 537 3.67 -26.57 23.74
C PHE A 537 2.17 -26.83 23.89
N LYS A 538 1.42 -25.74 23.86
CA LYS A 538 -0.03 -25.74 23.72
C LYS A 538 -0.40 -25.31 22.30
N THR A 539 -1.28 -26.08 21.67
CA THR A 539 -1.71 -25.85 20.29
C THR A 539 -3.21 -25.62 20.24
N GLY A 540 -3.62 -24.56 19.56
CA GLY A 540 -5.01 -24.25 19.25
C GLY A 540 -5.23 -24.12 17.76
N ALA A 541 -6.43 -24.46 17.30
CA ALA A 541 -6.80 -24.35 15.89
C ALA A 541 -8.22 -23.82 15.76
N GLY A 542 -8.51 -23.19 14.63
CA GLY A 542 -9.79 -22.54 14.44
C GLY A 542 -10.07 -22.09 13.02
N ALA A 543 -11.25 -21.52 12.87
CA ALA A 543 -11.74 -20.92 11.63
C ALA A 543 -12.39 -19.58 11.94
N GLY A 544 -12.44 -18.71 10.94
CA GLY A 544 -12.96 -17.37 11.10
C GLY A 544 -13.42 -16.72 9.80
N VAL A 545 -13.96 -15.53 9.96
CA VAL A 545 -14.40 -14.65 8.86
C VAL A 545 -13.66 -13.32 9.00
N ARG A 546 -13.27 -12.73 7.87
CA ARG A 546 -12.78 -11.35 7.79
C ARG A 546 -13.69 -10.56 6.87
N TRP A 547 -14.03 -9.36 7.31
CA TRP A 547 -14.73 -8.39 6.48
C TRP A 547 -13.86 -7.15 6.31
N ALA A 548 -13.44 -6.88 5.07
CA ALA A 548 -12.78 -5.64 4.69
C ALA A 548 -13.81 -4.50 4.65
N SER A 549 -14.18 -4.00 5.83
CA SER A 549 -15.17 -2.93 5.96
C SER A 549 -14.57 -1.57 5.57
N PRO A 550 -15.40 -0.57 5.23
CA PRO A 550 -14.92 0.79 4.93
C PRO A 550 -14.16 1.47 6.08
N VAL A 551 -14.33 0.98 7.32
CA VAL A 551 -13.69 1.53 8.53
C VAL A 551 -12.53 0.67 9.03
N GLY A 552 -12.14 -0.38 8.27
CA GLY A 552 -11.03 -1.29 8.60
C GLY A 552 -11.44 -2.76 8.63
N PRO A 553 -10.47 -3.69 8.69
CA PRO A 553 -10.76 -5.13 8.73
C PRO A 553 -11.39 -5.52 10.07
N ILE A 554 -12.56 -6.15 9.99
CA ILE A 554 -13.25 -6.77 11.12
C ILE A 554 -12.99 -8.27 11.04
N LYS A 555 -12.58 -8.87 12.16
CA LYS A 555 -12.40 -10.32 12.29
C LYS A 555 -13.41 -10.93 13.26
N PHE A 556 -13.83 -12.14 12.93
CA PHE A 556 -14.56 -13.04 13.82
C PHE A 556 -13.87 -14.40 13.77
N ASP A 557 -13.37 -14.89 14.90
CA ASP A 557 -12.65 -16.16 15.02
C ASP A 557 -13.35 -17.10 16.01
N LEU A 558 -13.38 -18.38 15.68
CA LEU A 558 -13.78 -19.49 16.54
C LEU A 558 -12.58 -20.43 16.69
N ALA A 559 -12.17 -20.71 17.92
CA ALA A 559 -10.98 -21.51 18.19
C ALA A 559 -11.18 -22.51 19.33
N LEU A 560 -10.48 -23.64 19.22
CA LEU A 560 -10.49 -24.74 20.20
C LEU A 560 -9.05 -25.20 20.50
N PRO A 561 -8.75 -25.61 21.74
CA PRO A 561 -7.48 -26.25 22.05
C PRO A 561 -7.41 -27.64 21.42
N VAL A 562 -6.29 -27.95 20.78
CA VAL A 562 -6.00 -29.24 20.13
C VAL A 562 -5.17 -30.13 21.04
N SER A 563 -4.21 -29.56 21.76
CA SER A 563 -3.27 -30.29 22.63
C SER A 563 -3.85 -30.68 24.00
N ASP A 564 -5.00 -30.13 24.40
CA ASP A 564 -5.61 -30.35 25.72
C ASP A 564 -7.09 -30.75 25.55
N VAL A 565 -7.33 -32.06 25.40
CA VAL A 565 -8.64 -32.63 25.03
C VAL A 565 -9.67 -32.43 26.14
N ASP A 566 -9.22 -32.38 27.40
CA ASP A 566 -10.10 -32.26 28.57
C ASP A 566 -10.54 -30.80 28.84
N LYS A 567 -9.85 -29.82 28.24
CA LYS A 567 -10.16 -28.38 28.36
C LYS A 567 -10.80 -27.77 27.11
N ARG A 568 -11.44 -28.58 26.24
CA ARG A 568 -12.13 -28.15 25.01
C ARG A 568 -13.31 -27.21 25.26
N ARG A 569 -13.03 -25.93 25.49
CA ARG A 569 -14.03 -24.86 25.49
C ARG A 569 -13.84 -23.98 24.26
N LEU A 570 -14.90 -23.85 23.47
CA LEU A 570 -14.92 -22.95 22.32
C LEU A 570 -14.70 -21.51 22.79
N GLN A 571 -13.70 -20.85 22.23
CA GLN A 571 -13.46 -19.41 22.39
C GLN A 571 -13.88 -18.70 21.12
N PHE A 572 -14.46 -17.51 21.26
CA PHE A 572 -14.70 -16.64 20.12
C PHE A 572 -14.14 -15.24 20.35
N TYR A 573 -13.66 -14.65 19.26
CA TYR A 573 -13.00 -13.35 19.25
C TYR A 573 -13.62 -12.49 18.15
N ILE A 574 -14.02 -11.27 18.50
CA ILE A 574 -14.45 -10.26 17.53
C ILE A 574 -13.67 -8.97 17.76
N GLY A 575 -13.09 -8.43 16.69
CA GLY A 575 -12.27 -7.23 16.82
C GLY A 575 -12.16 -6.46 15.52
N LEU A 576 -12.03 -5.14 15.67
CA LEU A 576 -11.59 -4.23 14.64
C LEU A 576 -10.09 -3.99 14.84
N GLY A 577 -9.28 -4.15 13.80
CA GLY A 577 -7.86 -3.81 13.89
C GLY A 577 -7.00 -4.41 12.80
N ALA A 578 -5.95 -3.68 12.43
CA ALA A 578 -4.96 -4.15 11.48
C ALA A 578 -4.16 -5.33 12.05
N GLU A 579 -3.67 -6.19 11.16
CA GLU A 579 -2.89 -7.36 11.54
C GLU A 579 -1.42 -7.01 11.86
N LEU A 580 -0.89 -5.94 11.26
CA LEU A 580 0.50 -5.46 11.31
C LEU A 580 0.78 -4.46 12.44
#